data_AF-A0A238KI93-F1
#
_entry.id   AF-A0A238KI93-F1
#
_cell.length_a   1.000
_cell.length_b   1.000
_cell.length_c   1.000
_cell.angle_alpha   90.00
_cell.angle_beta   90.00
_cell.angle_gamma   90.00
#
_symmetry.space_group_name_H-M   'P 1'
#
loop_
_entity.id
_entity.type
_entity.pdbx_description
1 polymer ?
#
loop_
_entity_poly.entity_id
_entity_poly.type
_entity_poly.pdbx_seq_one_letter_code
_entity_poly.pdbx_strand_id
1 'polypeptide(L)'
;MIIPKLKRVKVSSELELRNWLNKNSEQQQEVMIVTCNKKSRDKHISSDQVRDALSENGWTAGQSYTLDGNLVGHVASHTRLS
;
A
#
# COMPACT_ATOMS: atom_id res chain seq x y z
N MET A 1 -1.11 12.93 15.56
CA MET A 1 -0.38 12.25 14.47
C MET A 1 -0.69 12.98 13.17
N ILE A 2 0.31 13.34 12.37
CA ILE A 2 0.11 14.01 11.08
C ILE A 2 0.23 12.95 9.98
N ILE A 3 -0.82 12.74 9.20
CA ILE A 3 -0.81 11.83 8.06
C ILE A 3 -0.08 12.53 6.90
N PRO A 4 0.95 11.91 6.29
CA PRO A 4 1.72 12.56 5.24
C PRO A 4 0.87 12.79 3.97
N LYS A 5 1.12 13.90 3.26
CA LYS A 5 0.48 14.23 1.99
C LYS A 5 1.16 13.49 0.83
N LEU A 6 1.01 12.18 0.80
CA LEU A 6 1.50 11.32 -0.29
C LEU A 6 0.41 11.05 -1.33
N LYS A 7 0.83 10.66 -2.54
CA LYS A 7 -0.09 10.15 -3.56
C LYS A 7 -0.78 8.90 -3.03
N ARG A 8 -2.11 8.97 -2.89
CA ARG A 8 -2.93 7.87 -2.37
C ARG A 8 -3.33 6.94 -3.51
N VAL A 9 -2.97 5.68 -3.39
CA VAL A 9 -3.28 4.62 -4.35
C VAL A 9 -4.25 3.67 -3.69
N LYS A 10 -5.52 3.73 -4.08
CA LYS A 10 -6.55 2.83 -3.53
C LYS A 10 -6.48 1.49 -4.22
N VAL A 11 -6.45 0.42 -3.44
CA VAL A 11 -6.49 -0.96 -3.93
C VAL A 11 -7.52 -1.75 -3.13
N SER A 12 -8.26 -2.61 -3.83
CA SER A 12 -9.33 -3.43 -3.27
C SER A 12 -9.00 -4.93 -3.28
N SER A 13 -7.83 -5.32 -3.80
CA SER A 13 -7.39 -6.71 -3.81
C SER A 13 -5.86 -6.80 -3.92
N GLU A 14 -5.32 -7.95 -3.53
CA GLU A 14 -3.90 -8.25 -3.70
C GLU A 14 -3.47 -8.24 -5.17
N LEU A 15 -4.32 -8.74 -6.07
CA LEU A 15 -4.05 -8.72 -7.51
C LEU A 15 -3.93 -7.28 -8.04
N GLU A 16 -4.83 -6.38 -7.62
CA GLU A 16 -4.79 -4.97 -8.00
C GLU A 16 -3.53 -4.29 -7.48
N LEU A 17 -3.13 -4.60 -6.23
CA LEU A 17 -1.89 -4.10 -5.64
C LEU A 17 -0.67 -4.56 -6.44
N ARG A 18 -0.51 -5.86 -6.69
CA ARG A 18 0.60 -6.42 -7.48
C ARG A 18 0.67 -5.82 -8.88
N ASN A 19 -0.47 -5.69 -9.54
CA ASN A 19 -0.54 -5.06 -10.87
C ASN A 19 -0.11 -3.60 -10.84
N TRP A 20 -0.48 -2.86 -9.79
CA TRP A 20 -0.05 -1.48 -9.63
C TRP A 20 1.45 -1.38 -9.36
N LEU A 21 1.99 -2.21 -8.47
CA LEU A 21 3.42 -2.24 -8.15
C LEU A 21 4.27 -2.55 -9.38
N ASN A 22 3.89 -3.57 -10.15
CA ASN A 22 4.57 -3.93 -11.41
C ASN A 22 4.56 -2.79 -12.44
N LYS A 23 3.45 -2.04 -12.54
CA LYS A 23 3.34 -0.90 -13.46
C LYS A 23 4.13 0.33 -13.03
N ASN A 24 4.43 0.47 -11.74
CA ASN A 24 5.06 1.66 -11.17
C ASN A 24 6.43 1.33 -10.57
N SER A 25 7.07 0.25 -10.99
CA SER A 25 8.38 -0.21 -10.48
C SER A 25 9.48 0.86 -10.58
N GLU A 26 9.39 1.79 -11.54
CA GLU A 26 10.37 2.87 -11.70
C GLU A 26 10.05 4.13 -10.86
N GLN A 27 8.93 4.13 -10.13
CA GLN A 27 8.49 5.28 -9.36
C GLN A 27 9.38 5.48 -8.12
N GLN A 28 10.16 6.57 -8.11
CA GLN A 28 11.06 6.92 -7.01
C GLN A 28 10.39 7.65 -5.83
N GLN A 29 9.14 8.07 -5.98
CA GLN A 29 8.42 8.83 -4.96
C GLN A 29 7.62 7.88 -4.05
N GLU A 30 7.64 8.18 -2.75
CA GLU A 30 6.82 7.49 -1.76
C GLU A 30 5.32 7.65 -2.08
N VAL A 31 4.58 6.57 -1.92
CA VAL A 31 3.12 6.54 -2.09
C VAL A 31 2.45 6.02 -0.83
N MET A 32 1.16 6.27 -0.73
CA MET A 32 0.32 5.69 0.30
C MET A 32 -0.66 4.70 -0.33
N ILE A 33 -0.42 3.40 -0.12
CA ILE A 33 -1.34 2.34 -0.53
C ILE A 33 -2.51 2.33 0.44
N VAL A 34 -3.71 2.59 -0.06
CA VAL A 34 -4.94 2.66 0.73
C VAL A 34 -5.75 1.39 0.52
N THR A 35 -6.00 0.67 1.60
CA THR A 35 -6.76 -0.58 1.64
C THR A 35 -8.04 -0.43 2.48
N CYS A 36 -9.04 -1.24 2.18
CA CYS A 36 -10.29 -1.31 2.94
C CYS A 36 -10.18 -2.34 4.07
N ASN A 37 -10.65 -2.04 5.29
CA ASN A 37 -10.64 -3.00 6.39
C ASN A 37 -11.73 -4.09 6.24
N LYS A 38 -11.54 -5.19 6.99
CA LYS A 38 -12.30 -6.44 7.08
C LYS A 38 -13.83 -6.36 6.96
N LYS A 39 -14.48 -5.21 7.19
CA LYS A 39 -15.95 -5.08 7.07
C LYS A 39 -16.48 -5.33 5.64
N SER A 40 -15.63 -5.27 4.61
CA SER A 40 -16.00 -5.61 3.23
C SER A 40 -15.51 -7.01 2.87
N ARG A 41 -16.31 -8.05 3.14
CA ARG A 41 -15.92 -9.48 3.10
C ARG A 41 -15.40 -10.00 1.74
N ASP A 42 -15.68 -9.32 0.63
CA ASP A 42 -15.29 -9.81 -0.71
C ASP A 42 -13.98 -9.21 -1.26
N LYS A 43 -13.47 -8.14 -0.66
CA LYS A 43 -12.36 -7.33 -1.23
C LYS A 43 -11.41 -6.77 -0.17
N HIS A 44 -11.15 -7.58 0.86
CA HIS A 44 -10.23 -7.22 1.93
C HIS A 44 -8.83 -7.78 1.65
N ILE A 45 -7.84 -6.90 1.71
CA ILE A 45 -6.43 -7.27 1.79
C ILE A 45 -5.93 -6.89 3.19
N SER A 46 -5.27 -7.81 3.88
CA SER A 46 -4.70 -7.54 5.21
C SER A 46 -3.44 -6.69 5.11
N SER A 47 -3.09 -6.01 6.21
CA SER A 47 -1.82 -5.27 6.29
C SER A 47 -0.60 -6.16 6.01
N ASP A 48 -0.66 -7.43 6.42
CA ASP A 48 0.43 -8.38 6.20
C ASP A 48 0.55 -8.73 4.71
N GLN A 49 -0.56 -9.01 4.03
CA GLN A 49 -0.57 -9.22 2.58
C GLN A 49 -0.06 -8.01 1.80
N VAL A 50 -0.34 -6.78 2.27
CA VAL A 50 0.24 -5.57 1.67
C VAL A 50 1.76 -5.57 1.83
N ARG A 51 2.27 -5.87 3.02
CA ARG A 51 3.72 -5.89 3.29
C ARG A 51 4.43 -6.96 2.48
N ASP A 52 3.85 -8.15 2.39
CA ASP A 52 4.39 -9.25 1.59
C ASP A 52 4.43 -8.88 0.11
N ALA A 53 3.33 -8.35 -0.43
CA ALA A 53 3.27 -7.88 -1.82
C ALA A 53 4.27 -6.75 -2.10
N LEU A 54 4.46 -5.81 -1.18
CA LEU A 54 5.47 -4.75 -1.32
C LEU A 54 6.87 -5.34 -1.38
N SER A 55 7.23 -6.19 -0.40
CA SER A 55 8.54 -6.82 -0.29
C SER A 55 8.88 -7.64 -1.55
N GLU A 56 7.94 -8.46 -2.02
CA GLU A 56 8.10 -9.29 -3.22
C GLU A 56 8.29 -8.48 -4.51
N ASN A 57 7.83 -7.22 -4.55
CA ASN A 57 7.95 -6.35 -5.72
C ASN A 57 9.07 -5.31 -5.58
N GLY A 58 9.96 -5.45 -4.59
CA GLY A 58 11.08 -4.52 -4.39
C GLY A 58 10.71 -3.19 -3.71
N TRP A 59 9.54 -3.13 -3.09
CA TRP A 59 9.08 -1.98 -2.31
C TRP A 59 9.26 -2.22 -0.81
N THR A 60 9.57 -1.16 -0.07
CA THR A 60 9.63 -1.15 1.39
C THR A 60 8.31 -0.64 1.95
N ALA A 61 7.72 -1.41 2.87
CA ALA A 61 6.56 -0.99 3.64
C ALA A 61 7.01 -0.11 4.82
N GLY A 62 6.56 1.14 4.81
CA GLY A 62 6.78 2.12 5.88
C GLY A 62 5.65 2.13 6.91
N GLN A 63 5.44 3.31 7.50
CA GLN A 63 4.43 3.50 8.54
C GLN A 63 3.01 3.34 7.99
N SER A 64 2.14 2.73 8.80
CA SER A 64 0.72 2.55 8.48
C SER A 64 -0.14 3.52 9.29
N TYR A 65 -1.24 3.98 8.70
CA TYR A 65 -2.15 4.97 9.27
C TYR A 65 -3.59 4.50 9.12
N THR A 66 -4.37 4.60 10.19
CA THR A 66 -5.82 4.47 10.09
C THR A 66 -6.38 5.74 9.47
N LEU A 67 -7.04 5.60 8.32
CA LEU A 67 -7.76 6.64 7.61
C LEU A 67 -9.26 6.53 7.94
N ASP A 68 -10.05 7.52 7.51
CA ASP A 68 -11.48 7.62 7.86
C ASP A 68 -12.30 6.35 7.61
N GLY A 69 -13.23 6.10 8.54
CA GLY A 69 -14.23 5.02 8.47
C GLY A 69 -13.63 3.65 8.75
N ASN A 70 -12.97 3.06 7.76
CA ASN A 70 -12.39 1.71 7.78
C ASN A 70 -11.21 1.58 6.80
N LEU A 71 -10.52 2.66 6.48
CA LEU A 71 -9.41 2.62 5.53
C LEU A 71 -8.09 2.54 6.27
N VAL A 72 -7.13 1.82 5.69
CA VAL A 72 -5.75 1.78 6.19
C VAL A 72 -4.83 2.26 5.08
N GLY A 73 -3.99 3.24 5.38
CA GLY A 73 -2.96 3.74 4.48
C GLY A 73 -1.60 3.18 4.87
N HIS A 74 -0.93 2.48 3.97
CA HIS A 74 0.43 1.99 4.13
C HIS A 74 1.37 2.86 3.30
N VAL A 75 2.34 3.51 3.95
CA VAL A 75 3.41 4.17 3.20
C VAL A 75 4.24 3.09 2.51
N ALA A 76 4.50 3.29 1.23
CA ALA A 76 5.34 2.43 0.42
C ALA A 76 6.38 3.28 -0.32
N SER A 77 7.64 2.86 -0.23
CA SER A 77 8.76 3.51 -0.89
C SER A 77 9.56 2.46 -1.67
N HIS A 78 10.21 2.86 -2.76
CA HIS A 78 11.07 1.94 -3.47
C HIS A 78 12.30 1.63 -2.62
N THR A 79 12.67 0.36 -2.51
CA THR A 79 13.94 -0.02 -1.90
C THR A 79 15.04 0.49 -2.83
N ARG A 80 15.70 1.59 -2.49
CA ARG A 80 16.95 1.94 -3.16
C ARG A 80 17.97 0.90 -2.72
N LEU A 81 18.22 -0.09 -3.57
CA LEU A 81 19.48 -0.81 -3.53
C LEU A 81 20.55 0.25 -3.83
N SER A 82 21.21 0.70 -2.77
CA SER A 82 22.41 1.53 -2.81
C SER A 82 23.56 0.77 -3.47
#